data_AF-A0A3N5QEC3-F1
#
_entry.id   AF-A0A3N5QEC3-F1
#
_cell.length_a   1.000
_cell.length_b   1.000
_cell.length_c   1.000
_cell.angle_alpha   90.00
_cell.angle_beta   90.00
_cell.angle_gamma   90.00
#
_symmetry.space_group_name_H-M   'P 1'
#
loop_
_entity.id
_entity.type
_entity.pdbx_description
1 polymer ?
#
loop_
_entity_poly.entity_id
_entity_poly.type
_entity_poly.pdbx_seq_one_letter_code
_entity_poly.pdbx_strand_id
1 'polypeptide(L)'
;MKKEDVDKMLSSMDLPEPENIKHQQELKIPLLSYKRSSRAGLWLLIIPAIFAVTVILKYELGIMSSFPDAIENFFSAIDRNQFLTYLIPIIFIGLPLLAMIINLLAFCHFTLVNEKKELLITIKYRPLNIAVFLFSFAIIIFFLLPDKLSF
;
A
#
# COMPACT_ATOMS: atom_id res chain seq x y z
N MET A 1 -1.24 -67.19 -10.73
CA MET A 1 -0.32 -66.19 -11.30
C MET A 1 0.90 -66.12 -10.40
N LYS A 2 2.11 -66.37 -10.91
CA LYS A 2 3.33 -66.42 -10.08
C LYS A 2 3.76 -64.99 -9.74
N LYS A 3 4.35 -64.78 -8.55
CA LYS A 3 4.80 -63.44 -8.10
C LYS A 3 5.73 -62.77 -9.11
N GLU A 4 6.55 -63.57 -9.77
CA GLU A 4 7.50 -63.13 -10.81
C GLU A 4 6.82 -62.50 -12.04
N ASP A 5 5.59 -62.92 -12.38
CA ASP A 5 4.84 -62.35 -13.51
C ASP A 5 4.26 -60.98 -13.16
N VAL A 6 3.90 -60.78 -11.88
CA VAL A 6 3.34 -59.52 -11.37
C VAL A 6 4.42 -58.44 -11.27
N ASP A 7 5.61 -58.82 -10.80
CA ASP A 7 6.75 -57.90 -10.69
C ASP A 7 7.25 -57.45 -12.07
N LYS A 8 7.19 -58.33 -13.08
CA LYS A 8 7.49 -57.97 -14.47
C LYS A 8 6.48 -56.98 -15.06
N MET A 9 5.18 -57.18 -14.80
CA MET A 9 4.14 -56.25 -15.26
C MET A 9 4.26 -54.87 -14.60
N LEU A 10 4.58 -54.82 -13.31
CA LEU A 10 4.78 -53.58 -12.57
C LEU A 10 6.02 -52.82 -13.03
N SER A 11 7.09 -53.54 -13.39
CA SER A 11 8.33 -52.93 -13.88
C SER A 11 8.24 -52.44 -15.34
N SER A 12 7.28 -52.97 -16.12
CA SER A 12 7.05 -52.57 -17.51
C SER A 12 5.97 -51.50 -17.69
N MET A 13 5.36 -51.03 -16.61
CA MET A 13 4.42 -49.91 -16.68
C MET A 13 5.23 -48.61 -16.67
N ASP A 14 5.22 -47.91 -17.81
CA ASP A 14 5.64 -46.51 -17.87
C ASP A 14 4.73 -45.71 -16.92
N LEU A 15 5.31 -45.26 -15.81
CA LEU A 15 4.65 -44.35 -14.90
C LEU A 15 4.38 -43.06 -15.68
N PRO A 16 3.12 -42.59 -15.79
CA PRO A 16 2.86 -41.31 -16.42
C PRO A 16 3.64 -40.27 -15.63
N GLU A 17 4.60 -39.61 -16.29
CA GLU A 17 5.33 -38.51 -15.70
C GLU A 17 4.29 -37.53 -15.15
N PRO A 18 4.42 -37.07 -13.89
CA PRO A 18 3.47 -36.16 -13.31
C PRO A 18 3.37 -34.97 -14.24
N GLU A 19 2.20 -34.81 -14.85
CA GLU A 19 1.92 -33.75 -15.79
C GLU A 19 2.39 -32.46 -15.12
N ASN A 20 3.38 -31.81 -15.72
CA ASN A 20 4.00 -30.65 -15.14
C ASN A 20 2.98 -29.52 -15.32
N ILE A 21 2.00 -29.43 -14.41
CA ILE A 21 0.89 -28.49 -14.45
C ILE A 21 1.49 -27.09 -14.31
N LYS A 22 1.98 -26.54 -15.43
CA LYS A 22 2.41 -25.16 -15.62
C LYS A 22 1.20 -24.22 -15.72
N HIS A 23 0.06 -24.58 -15.14
CA HIS A 23 -1.22 -23.88 -15.29
C HIS A 23 -1.42 -22.74 -14.27
N GLN A 24 -0.34 -22.15 -13.74
CA GLN A 24 -0.40 -21.02 -12.81
C GLN A 24 0.40 -19.79 -13.24
N GLN A 25 0.79 -19.68 -14.51
CA GLN A 25 1.53 -18.50 -14.99
C GLN A 25 0.67 -17.43 -15.66
N GLU A 26 -0.60 -17.68 -15.96
CA GLU A 26 -1.37 -16.85 -16.89
C GLU A 26 -2.27 -15.76 -16.30
N LEU A 27 -2.26 -15.56 -14.98
CA LEU A 27 -2.85 -14.34 -14.39
C LEU A 27 -1.78 -13.45 -13.73
N LYS A 28 -0.60 -13.37 -14.36
CA LYS A 28 0.27 -12.21 -14.20
C LYS A 28 -0.32 -11.04 -14.99
N ILE A 29 -1.50 -10.56 -14.57
CA ILE A 29 -1.87 -9.18 -14.86
C ILE A 29 -0.66 -8.37 -14.39
N PRO A 30 0.00 -7.58 -15.25
CA PRO A 30 1.17 -6.83 -14.88
C PRO A 30 0.68 -5.70 -13.98
N LEU A 31 0.47 -6.04 -12.70
CA LEU A 31 0.44 -5.13 -11.57
C LEU A 31 1.74 -4.35 -11.66
N LEU A 32 1.63 -3.20 -12.32
CA LEU A 32 2.53 -2.06 -12.32
C LEU A 32 3.65 -2.30 -11.30
N SER A 33 4.78 -2.84 -11.78
CA SER A 33 5.88 -3.43 -10.99
C SER A 33 5.78 -3.06 -9.52
N TYR A 34 5.43 -4.00 -8.64
CA TYR A 34 5.18 -3.77 -7.21
C TYR A 34 6.20 -2.84 -6.51
N LYS A 35 7.46 -2.84 -6.97
CA LYS A 35 8.50 -1.88 -6.54
C LYS A 35 8.17 -0.43 -6.93
N ARG A 36 7.66 -0.19 -8.13
CA ARG A 36 7.14 1.10 -8.61
C ARG A 36 5.93 1.56 -7.81
N SER A 37 5.00 0.66 -7.48
CA SER A 37 3.81 1.01 -6.66
C SER A 37 4.19 1.51 -5.26
N SER A 38 5.11 0.83 -4.57
CA SER A 38 5.60 1.29 -3.25
C SER A 38 6.32 2.65 -3.35
N ARG A 39 7.16 2.85 -4.36
CA ARG A 39 7.84 4.13 -4.60
C ARG A 39 6.87 5.27 -4.90
N ALA A 40 5.84 5.01 -5.71
CA ALA A 40 4.81 5.99 -6.03
C ALA A 40 4.04 6.41 -4.77
N GLY A 41 3.64 5.45 -3.93
CA GLY A 41 3.02 5.74 -2.64
C GLY A 41 3.91 6.59 -1.72
N LEU A 42 5.21 6.30 -1.67
CA LEU A 42 6.14 7.08 -0.86
C LEU A 42 6.27 8.53 -1.34
N TRP A 43 6.31 8.76 -2.66
CA TRP A 43 6.33 10.11 -3.24
C TRP A 43 5.10 10.94 -2.87
N LEU A 44 3.91 10.31 -2.83
CA LEU A 44 2.67 10.99 -2.43
C LEU A 44 2.69 11.45 -0.97
N LEU A 45 3.50 10.81 -0.11
CA LEU A 45 3.55 11.10 1.32
C LEU A 45 4.59 12.15 1.71
N ILE A 46 5.50 12.55 0.82
CA ILE A 46 6.60 13.46 1.16
C ILE A 46 6.06 14.79 1.69
N ILE A 47 5.12 15.41 0.96
CA ILE A 47 4.55 16.71 1.33
C ILE A 47 3.82 16.65 2.68
N PRO A 48 2.83 15.76 2.87
CA PRO A 48 2.12 15.69 4.16
C PRO A 48 3.03 15.28 5.31
N ALA A 49 4.05 14.45 5.07
CA ALA A 49 5.03 14.08 6.09
C ALA A 49 5.92 15.26 6.51
N ILE A 50 6.42 16.06 5.56
CA ILE A 50 7.24 17.25 5.86
C ILE A 50 6.45 18.24 6.72
N PHE A 51 5.18 18.48 6.38
CA PHE A 51 4.34 19.36 7.18
C PHE A 51 4.05 18.79 8.57
N ALA A 52 3.70 17.51 8.69
CA ALA A 52 3.46 16.87 9.98
C ALA A 52 4.71 16.96 10.89
N VAL A 53 5.90 16.71 10.35
CA VAL A 53 7.17 16.89 11.07
C VAL A 53 7.36 18.34 11.49
N THR A 54 7.04 19.29 10.61
CA THR A 54 7.15 20.73 10.91
C THR A 54 6.26 21.12 12.08
N VAL A 55 5.00 20.68 12.08
CA VAL A 55 4.04 20.90 13.17
C VAL A 55 4.57 20.31 14.47
N ILE A 56 5.08 19.07 14.45
CA ILE A 56 5.67 18.44 15.64
C ILE A 56 6.88 19.23 16.15
N LEU A 57 7.81 19.63 15.28
CA LEU A 57 9.00 20.38 15.68
C LEU A 57 8.65 21.74 16.31
N LYS A 58 7.66 22.44 15.76
CA LYS A 58 7.26 23.75 16.25
C LYS A 58 6.42 23.69 17.53
N TYR A 59 5.38 22.85 17.54
CA TYR A 59 4.39 22.84 18.62
C TYR A 59 4.73 21.88 19.76
N GLU A 60 5.32 20.72 19.49
CA GLU A 60 5.67 19.74 20.54
C GLU A 60 7.06 19.97 21.12
N LEU A 61 8.02 20.36 20.25
CA LEU A 61 9.42 20.53 20.64
C LEU A 61 9.84 22.00 20.84
N GLY A 62 8.95 22.96 20.50
CA GLY A 62 9.20 24.39 20.69
C GLY A 62 10.39 24.92 19.86
N ILE A 63 10.76 24.24 18.77
CA ILE A 63 11.92 24.63 17.96
C ILE A 63 11.56 25.87 17.14
N MET A 64 12.04 27.02 17.59
CA MET A 64 11.93 28.29 16.88
C MET A 64 13.07 28.39 15.85
N SER A 65 12.80 27.96 14.63
CA SER A 65 13.73 28.01 13.50
C SER A 65 13.02 28.57 12.27
N SER A 66 13.77 29.22 11.39
CA SER A 66 13.23 29.79 10.16
C SER A 66 12.64 28.74 9.21
N PHE A 67 13.01 27.46 9.36
CA PHE A 67 12.51 26.40 8.48
C PHE A 67 11.04 26.04 8.76
N PRO A 68 10.64 25.70 10.01
CA PRO A 68 9.22 25.54 10.34
C PRO A 68 8.34 26.73 9.97
N ASP A 69 8.83 27.95 10.25
CA ASP A 69 8.09 29.17 9.96
C ASP A 69 7.91 29.40 8.46
N ALA A 70 8.91 29.07 7.63
CA ALA A 70 8.79 29.20 6.18
C ALA A 70 7.71 28.26 5.60
N ILE A 71 7.63 27.03 6.11
CA ILE A 71 6.61 26.05 5.67
C ILE A 71 5.22 26.50 6.10
N GLU A 72 5.05 26.93 7.35
CA GLU A 72 3.76 27.43 7.84
C GLU A 72 3.29 28.64 7.05
N ASN A 73 4.18 29.63 6.83
CA ASN A 73 3.88 30.82 6.03
C ASN A 73 3.47 30.47 4.59
N PHE A 74 4.07 29.44 3.99
CA PHE A 74 3.68 28.96 2.66
C PHE A 74 2.23 28.46 2.65
N PHE A 75 1.83 27.63 3.63
CA PHE A 75 0.47 27.12 3.72
C PHE A 75 -0.54 28.21 4.15
N SER A 76 -0.15 29.15 5.01
CA SER A 76 -0.97 30.31 5.34
C SER A 76 -1.18 31.23 4.12
N ALA A 77 -0.21 31.34 3.22
CA ALA A 77 -0.37 32.10 1.98
C ALA A 77 -1.35 31.41 1.01
N ILE A 78 -1.35 30.07 0.96
CA ILE A 78 -2.32 29.27 0.20
C ILE A 78 -3.73 29.46 0.77
N ASP A 79 -3.87 29.46 2.09
CA ASP A 79 -5.16 29.59 2.76
C ASP A 79 -5.82 30.98 2.60
N ARG A 80 -5.03 32.02 2.36
CA ARG A 80 -5.56 33.36 2.05
C ARG A 80 -6.35 33.43 0.74
N ASN A 81 -6.20 32.45 -0.14
CA ASN A 81 -6.96 32.37 -1.38
C ASN A 81 -8.02 31.28 -1.29
N GLN A 82 -9.29 31.69 -1.30
CA GLN A 82 -10.46 30.82 -1.14
C GLN A 82 -10.49 29.60 -2.06
N PHE A 83 -9.95 29.71 -3.29
CA PHE A 83 -9.88 28.57 -4.21
C PHE A 83 -8.77 27.58 -3.85
N LEU A 84 -7.65 28.10 -3.35
CA LEU A 84 -6.48 27.32 -2.96
C LEU A 84 -6.66 26.65 -1.59
N THR A 85 -7.52 27.19 -0.72
CA THR A 85 -7.88 26.56 0.57
C THR A 85 -8.41 25.13 0.38
N TYR A 86 -9.20 24.85 -0.66
CA TYR A 86 -9.69 23.49 -0.95
C TYR A 86 -8.58 22.50 -1.31
N LEU A 87 -7.40 22.98 -1.69
CA LEU A 87 -6.26 22.13 -2.02
C LEU A 87 -5.60 21.54 -0.77
N ILE A 88 -5.68 22.23 0.36
CA ILE A 88 -5.11 21.82 1.66
C ILE A 88 -5.64 20.43 2.06
N PRO A 89 -6.96 20.18 2.21
CA PRO A 89 -7.46 18.86 2.58
C PRO A 89 -7.14 17.81 1.51
N ILE A 90 -7.08 18.17 0.23
CA ILE A 90 -6.69 17.24 -0.85
C ILE A 90 -5.23 16.79 -0.67
N ILE A 91 -4.32 17.69 -0.30
CA ILE A 91 -2.92 17.37 -0.06
C ILE A 91 -2.76 16.51 1.19
N PHE A 92 -3.39 16.88 2.30
CA PHE A 92 -3.16 16.25 3.60
C PHE A 92 -4.00 14.99 3.86
N ILE A 93 -5.14 14.85 3.19
CA ILE A 93 -6.01 13.66 3.30
C ILE A 93 -5.98 12.88 1.99
N GLY A 94 -6.17 13.56 0.86
CA GLY A 94 -6.26 12.92 -0.46
C GLY A 94 -4.97 12.20 -0.88
N LEU A 95 -3.79 12.82 -0.76
CA LEU A 95 -2.53 12.16 -1.13
C LEU A 95 -2.21 10.95 -0.25
N PRO A 96 -2.30 11.02 1.09
CA PRO A 96 -2.16 9.83 1.94
C PRO A 96 -3.20 8.76 1.66
N LEU A 97 -4.44 9.14 1.37
CA LEU A 97 -5.49 8.17 1.03
C LEU A 97 -5.16 7.42 -0.26
N LEU A 98 -4.70 8.12 -1.30
CA LEU A 98 -4.24 7.49 -2.54
C LEU A 98 -3.03 6.57 -2.30
N ALA A 99 -2.05 7.01 -1.50
CA ALA A 99 -0.91 6.19 -1.13
C ALA A 99 -1.35 4.91 -0.39
N MET A 100 -2.33 5.03 0.51
CA MET A 100 -2.93 3.92 1.25
C MET A 100 -3.61 2.92 0.30
N ILE A 101 -4.46 3.39 -0.62
CA ILE A 101 -5.16 2.53 -1.59
C ILE A 101 -4.17 1.79 -2.49
N ILE A 102 -3.20 2.51 -3.08
CA ILE A 102 -2.20 1.91 -3.98
C ILE A 102 -1.39 0.83 -3.27
N ASN A 103 -0.99 1.06 -2.02
CA ASN A 103 -0.23 0.09 -1.26
C ASN A 103 -1.08 -1.07 -0.75
N LEU A 104 -2.35 -0.82 -0.38
CA LEU A 104 -3.31 -1.88 -0.04
C LEU A 104 -3.50 -2.84 -1.20
N LEU A 105 -3.76 -2.33 -2.41
CA LEU A 105 -3.88 -3.15 -3.64
C LEU A 105 -2.58 -3.90 -3.97
N ALA A 106 -1.42 -3.39 -3.54
CA ALA A 106 -0.15 -4.03 -3.81
C ALA A 106 0.12 -5.26 -2.93
N PHE A 107 -0.46 -5.35 -1.73
CA PHE A 107 -0.29 -6.51 -0.84
C PHE A 107 -1.56 -7.32 -0.62
N CYS A 108 -2.74 -6.77 -0.89
CA CYS A 108 -4.02 -7.43 -0.70
C CYS A 108 -4.69 -7.72 -2.06
N HIS A 109 -5.00 -8.98 -2.33
CA HIS A 109 -5.75 -9.39 -3.52
C HIS A 109 -7.11 -9.96 -3.10
N PHE A 110 -8.16 -9.39 -3.66
CA PHE A 110 -9.54 -9.81 -3.42
C PHE A 110 -10.02 -10.62 -4.62
N THR A 111 -10.34 -11.89 -4.41
CA THR A 111 -10.94 -12.75 -5.44
C THR A 111 -12.33 -13.15 -4.95
N LEU A 112 -13.36 -12.73 -5.67
CA LEU A 112 -14.74 -13.05 -5.33
C LEU A 112 -15.18 -14.30 -6.10
N VAL A 113 -15.44 -15.39 -5.39
CA VAL A 113 -15.90 -16.66 -5.96
C VAL A 113 -17.42 -16.64 -5.97
N ASN A 114 -18.00 -16.15 -7.07
CA ASN A 114 -19.44 -16.01 -7.26
C ASN A 114 -20.22 -17.31 -7.02
N GLU A 115 -19.65 -18.46 -7.35
CA GLU A 115 -20.31 -19.77 -7.21
C GLU A 115 -20.56 -20.16 -5.75
N LYS A 116 -19.71 -19.70 -4.82
CA LYS A 116 -19.82 -20.01 -3.39
C LYS A 116 -20.19 -18.82 -2.52
N LYS A 117 -20.31 -17.62 -3.12
CA LYS A 117 -20.38 -16.32 -2.40
C LYS A 117 -19.24 -16.15 -1.38
N GLU A 118 -18.06 -16.68 -1.70
CA GLU A 118 -16.88 -16.59 -0.84
C GLU A 118 -15.97 -15.45 -1.32
N LEU A 119 -15.51 -14.63 -0.38
CA LEU A 119 -14.50 -13.61 -0.61
C LEU A 119 -13.14 -14.18 -0.20
N LEU A 120 -12.30 -14.52 -1.18
CA LEU A 120 -10.95 -14.98 -0.94
C LEU A 120 -10.01 -13.78 -0.88
N ILE A 121 -9.51 -13.48 0.32
CA ILE A 121 -8.52 -12.44 0.56
C ILE A 121 -7.13 -13.08 0.62
N THR A 122 -6.28 -12.78 -0.36
CA THR A 122 -4.88 -13.19 -0.34
C THR A 122 -4.00 -12.01 0.10
N ILE A 123 -3.36 -12.14 1.26
CA ILE A 123 -2.40 -11.16 1.77
C ILE A 123 -0.98 -11.64 1.43
N LYS A 124 -0.30 -10.93 0.53
CA LYS A 124 1.11 -11.15 0.21
C LYS A 124 1.98 -10.36 1.17
N TYR A 125 2.87 -11.04 1.90
CA TYR A 125 3.79 -10.36 2.81
C TYR A 125 4.77 -9.45 2.03
N ARG A 126 4.58 -8.14 2.14
CA ARG A 126 5.36 -7.10 1.45
C ARG A 126 5.67 -5.95 2.42
N PRO A 127 6.78 -6.00 3.16
CA PRO A 127 7.01 -5.11 4.29
C PRO A 127 7.03 -3.64 3.90
N LEU A 128 7.60 -3.27 2.74
CA LEU A 128 7.59 -1.87 2.28
C LEU A 128 6.19 -1.34 1.97
N ASN A 129 5.35 -2.14 1.29
CA ASN A 129 3.98 -1.72 0.99
C ASN A 129 3.14 -1.63 2.28
N ILE A 130 3.33 -2.58 3.20
CA ILE A 130 2.69 -2.55 4.52
C ILE A 130 3.14 -1.32 5.31
N ALA A 131 4.45 -1.00 5.32
CA ALA A 131 4.98 0.17 6.01
C ALA A 131 4.41 1.48 5.43
N VAL A 132 4.37 1.64 4.11
CA VAL A 132 3.80 2.82 3.47
C VAL A 132 2.30 2.93 3.75
N PHE A 133 1.57 1.81 3.74
CA PHE A 133 0.16 1.77 4.13
C PHE A 133 -0.05 2.26 5.57
N LEU A 134 0.70 1.71 6.53
CA LEU A 134 0.60 2.10 7.94
C LEU A 134 1.01 3.56 8.16
N PHE A 135 2.04 4.03 7.47
CA PHE A 135 2.49 5.42 7.56
C PHE A 135 1.46 6.39 6.97
N SER A 136 0.83 6.02 5.84
CA SER A 136 -0.27 6.80 5.25
C SER A 136 -1.45 6.89 6.22
N PHE A 137 -1.80 5.77 6.86
CA PHE A 137 -2.87 5.70 7.85
C PHE A 137 -2.57 6.59 9.08
N ALA A 138 -1.33 6.56 9.58
CA ALA A 138 -0.90 7.41 10.69
C ALA A 138 -1.00 8.91 10.36
N ILE A 139 -0.61 9.30 9.14
CA ILE A 139 -0.75 10.68 8.65
C ILE A 139 -2.23 11.10 8.60
N ILE A 140 -3.10 10.26 8.04
CA ILE A 140 -4.54 10.55 7.97
C ILE A 140 -5.13 10.77 9.37
N ILE A 141 -4.80 9.89 10.31
CA ILE A 141 -5.24 10.03 11.71
C ILE A 141 -4.70 11.32 12.32
N PHE A 142 -3.41 11.62 12.13
CA PHE A 142 -2.80 12.84 12.63
C PHE A 142 -3.55 14.09 12.13
N PHE A 143 -3.97 14.10 10.86
CA PHE A 143 -4.69 15.24 10.28
C PHE A 143 -6.21 15.27 10.57
N LEU A 144 -6.82 14.15 10.95
CA LEU A 144 -8.26 14.09 11.30
C LEU A 144 -8.52 14.28 12.80
N LEU A 145 -7.51 14.13 13.65
CA LEU A 145 -7.65 14.28 15.10
C LEU A 145 -7.99 15.75 15.44
N PRO A 146 -9.18 16.01 16.03
CA PRO A 146 -9.69 17.37 16.23
C PRO A 146 -8.85 18.22 17.19
N ASP A 147 -8.08 17.61 18.07
CA ASP A 147 -7.36 18.32 19.15
C ASP A 147 -5.95 18.82 18.76
N LYS A 148 -5.49 18.57 17.53
CA LYS A 148 -4.13 18.95 17.08
C LYS A 148 -4.12 19.97 15.91
N LEU A 149 -5.29 20.34 15.38
CA LEU A 149 -5.45 21.14 14.15
C LEU A 149 -6.53 22.21 14.28
N SER A 150 -6.60 22.90 15.42
CA SER A 150 -7.23 24.22 15.43
C SER A 150 -6.31 25.17 14.66
N PHE A 151 -6.61 25.35 13.37
CA PHE A 151 -6.17 26.52 12.61
C PHE A 151 -6.86 27.78 13.17
#